data_AF-A0A847YGR4-F1
#
_entry.id   AF-A0A847YGR4-F1
#
_cell.length_a   1.000
_cell.length_b   1.000
_cell.length_c   1.000
_cell.angle_alpha   90.00
_cell.angle_beta   90.00
_cell.angle_gamma   90.00
#
_symmetry.space_group_name_H-M   'P 1'
#
loop_
_entity.id
_entity.type
_entity.pdbx_description
1 polymer ?
#
loop_
_entity_poly.entity_id
_entity_poly.type
_entity_poly.pdbx_seq_one_letter_code
_entity_poly.pdbx_strand_id
1 'polypeptide(L)'
;MASDALIPRRSLSLPRVAGTATALCCLWATAALLHAEEVVLRDGRVLTGKLGIVTGLADLPKAADPEGGGPIPLIVFVDDELRRTFVPKRLIREIRPGSGVEVLERYHIPQRVAAAGLTVSSVGSPLRVTPFDEFGRRIFTLATASGRVDVIQGITELTPRWVRIQGITHIWDMRMATTSLPRDVLEKLLLGRTDKPDVETQKKAARFYIQMERYEDALAQLQAILDDPAVSAEAKADLQSSFQVLKQLSARRILEELKFRRAAGQHQTVLALLQKFPTEGVAGDILQEVREILEEYQKQEEQAKALTARLRELTQQIDDTDLRKEAGEAVEEIAARLSPDTLPRLAAFSQFAEDASVPAEERVALAITGWYLGADRAARRLLVGLSLRRVRNLILEYFAAQDALARSDVLQRILAEEGGSPNYLAYVLQWMEPPLPPPPPLPDKIDFFEINLPLPGELPPTKYYVQLPPEYHPLRKYPAIVVLHGAEGDPLKEIDWWAGETNDKGLRLGQAGRRGYIVIAPQWTAERQQTYQYSLREHMAVLESLRDAMKRFSIDSDRVYLAGHFLGGDAAWDIGLAHPSLWAGVIPISGRADRFCALYWQNAALLPFYVVMGEFDGSIVADNA
;
A
#
# COMPACT_ATOMS: atom_id res chain seq x y z
N MET A 1 -19.68 63.74 -37.79
CA MET A 1 -20.89 64.38 -38.35
C MET A 1 -21.79 63.29 -38.90
N ALA A 2 -23.00 63.23 -38.35
CA ALA A 2 -24.05 62.27 -38.68
C ALA A 2 -24.68 62.58 -40.05
N SER A 3 -25.24 61.57 -40.72
CA SER A 3 -26.70 61.45 -40.83
C SER A 3 -27.13 60.26 -41.71
N ASP A 4 -28.27 59.72 -41.30
CA ASP A 4 -29.09 58.63 -41.82
C ASP A 4 -29.57 58.69 -43.29
N ALA A 5 -29.77 57.46 -43.78
CA ALA A 5 -30.97 56.91 -44.46
C ALA A 5 -31.26 57.07 -45.98
N LEU A 6 -31.64 55.88 -46.49
CA LEU A 6 -32.65 55.52 -47.51
C LEU A 6 -32.21 55.11 -48.94
N ILE A 7 -32.84 54.00 -49.35
CA ILE A 7 -32.57 53.01 -50.42
C ILE A 7 -33.33 53.41 -51.72
N PRO A 8 -32.97 52.91 -52.93
CA PRO A 8 -33.77 51.81 -53.48
C PRO A 8 -33.01 50.75 -54.33
N ARG A 9 -33.31 49.48 -54.00
CA ARG A 9 -33.54 48.24 -54.79
C ARG A 9 -33.06 48.13 -56.26
N ARG A 10 -32.41 46.98 -56.55
CA ARG A 10 -32.78 45.94 -57.58
C ARG A 10 -31.86 44.70 -57.39
N SER A 11 -32.30 43.65 -56.71
CA SER A 11 -32.98 42.44 -57.22
C SER A 11 -32.15 41.57 -58.19
N LEU A 12 -31.53 40.51 -57.67
CA LEU A 12 -31.39 39.23 -58.36
C LEU A 12 -31.58 38.11 -57.34
N SER A 13 -32.53 37.24 -57.65
CA SER A 13 -33.14 36.20 -56.84
C SER A 13 -32.36 34.88 -56.90
N LEU A 14 -32.13 34.23 -55.76
CA LEU A 14 -31.89 32.78 -55.66
C LEU A 14 -32.55 32.23 -54.36
N PRO A 15 -33.01 30.97 -54.35
CA PRO A 15 -34.06 30.49 -53.45
C PRO A 15 -33.53 30.08 -52.06
N ARG A 16 -34.40 30.19 -51.06
CA ARG A 16 -34.22 29.66 -49.70
C ARG A 16 -34.60 28.18 -49.66
N VAL A 17 -33.72 27.33 -49.14
CA VAL A 17 -34.11 26.12 -48.40
C VAL A 17 -33.28 26.07 -47.13
N ALA A 18 -33.96 25.90 -46.00
CA ALA A 18 -33.39 25.78 -44.67
C ALA A 18 -32.59 24.48 -44.54
N GLY A 19 -31.39 24.57 -43.96
CA GLY A 19 -30.55 23.42 -43.61
C GLY A 19 -29.86 23.68 -42.28
N THR A 20 -30.38 23.03 -41.24
CA THR A 20 -29.84 22.95 -39.89
C THR A 20 -28.40 22.43 -39.88
N ALA A 21 -27.52 23.13 -39.16
CA ALA A 21 -26.13 22.75 -38.96
C ALA A 21 -26.03 21.55 -38.00
N THR A 22 -25.82 20.36 -38.55
CA THR A 22 -25.29 19.18 -37.86
C THR A 22 -23.80 19.06 -38.21
N ALA A 23 -22.93 19.55 -37.32
CA ALA A 23 -21.49 19.30 -37.43
C ALA A 23 -21.19 17.88 -36.91
N LEU A 24 -21.30 16.91 -37.82
CA LEU A 24 -20.82 15.55 -37.65
C LEU A 24 -19.30 15.57 -37.93
N CYS A 25 -18.46 15.73 -36.92
CA CYS A 25 -17.02 15.54 -37.07
C CYS A 25 -16.68 14.04 -37.08
N CYS A 26 -16.81 13.41 -38.24
CA CYS A 26 -16.13 12.17 -38.56
C CYS A 26 -14.63 12.45 -38.75
N LEU A 27 -13.83 12.26 -37.69
CA LEU A 27 -12.40 12.04 -37.83
C LEU A 27 -12.17 10.54 -38.03
N TRP A 28 -12.12 10.11 -39.29
CA TRP A 28 -11.41 8.89 -39.67
C TRP A 28 -9.91 9.16 -39.50
N ALA A 29 -9.38 8.89 -38.31
CA ALA A 29 -7.96 8.66 -38.14
C ALA A 29 -7.68 7.23 -38.59
N THR A 30 -6.82 7.09 -39.61
CA THR A 30 -6.19 5.83 -39.98
C THR A 30 -5.63 5.17 -38.72
N ALA A 31 -6.12 3.97 -38.41
CA ALA A 31 -5.64 3.15 -37.31
C ALA A 31 -4.18 2.73 -37.59
N ALA A 32 -3.23 3.58 -37.18
CA ALA A 32 -1.92 3.08 -36.81
C ALA A 32 -2.14 2.15 -35.62
N LEU A 33 -1.70 0.91 -35.73
CA LEU A 33 -1.60 -0.02 -34.61
C LEU A 33 -0.75 0.66 -33.53
N LEU A 34 -1.39 1.36 -32.59
CA LEU A 34 -0.74 1.94 -31.42
C LEU A 34 -0.27 0.77 -30.57
N HIS A 35 1.02 0.47 -30.65
CA HIS A 35 1.65 -0.52 -29.81
C HIS A 35 1.61 0.00 -28.36
N ALA A 36 1.33 -0.88 -27.40
CA ALA A 36 1.57 -0.54 -26.00
C ALA A 36 3.08 -0.31 -25.84
N GLU A 37 3.45 0.81 -25.22
CA GLU A 37 4.85 1.09 -24.90
C GLU A 37 5.08 0.81 -23.42
N GLU A 38 6.31 0.42 -23.10
CA GLU A 38 6.77 0.22 -21.73
C GLU A 38 7.60 1.42 -21.31
N VAL A 39 7.10 2.15 -20.31
CA VAL A 39 7.82 3.25 -19.66
C VAL A 39 8.49 2.70 -18.43
N VAL A 40 9.81 2.58 -18.48
CA VAL A 40 10.61 2.11 -17.35
C VAL A 40 11.06 3.32 -16.54
N LEU A 41 10.62 3.36 -15.28
CA LEU A 41 10.99 4.40 -14.34
C LEU A 41 12.35 4.12 -13.71
N ARG A 42 13.00 5.17 -13.18
CA ARG A 42 14.30 5.08 -12.51
C ARG A 42 14.28 4.21 -11.25
N ASP A 43 13.11 4.04 -10.64
CA ASP A 43 12.90 3.17 -9.48
C ASP A 43 12.61 1.70 -9.86
N GLY A 44 12.67 1.37 -11.14
CA GLY A 44 12.46 0.00 -11.65
C GLY A 44 11.01 -0.35 -11.97
N ARG A 45 10.02 0.50 -11.64
CA ARG A 45 8.64 0.27 -12.07
C ARG A 45 8.52 0.35 -13.60
N VAL A 46 7.69 -0.52 -14.16
CA VAL A 46 7.36 -0.51 -15.59
C VAL A 46 5.87 -0.21 -15.74
N LEU A 47 5.55 0.85 -16.48
CA LEU A 47 4.19 1.21 -16.84
C LEU A 47 3.95 0.81 -18.29
N THR A 48 2.85 0.09 -18.55
CA THR A 48 2.53 -0.42 -19.89
C THR A 48 1.19 0.15 -20.33
N GLY A 49 1.15 0.81 -21.48
CA GLY A 49 -0.07 1.37 -22.02
C GLY A 49 0.15 2.27 -23.23
N LYS A 50 -0.89 3.01 -23.61
CA LYS A 50 -0.80 4.04 -24.66
C LYS A 50 -0.12 5.27 -24.07
N LEU A 51 0.91 5.79 -24.74
CA LEU A 51 1.60 6.99 -24.28
C LEU A 51 1.02 8.25 -24.89
N GLY A 52 1.05 9.31 -24.09
CA GLY A 52 0.96 10.67 -24.57
C GLY A 52 1.86 11.59 -23.75
N ILE A 53 2.12 12.77 -24.28
CA ILE A 53 2.98 13.77 -23.65
C ILE A 53 2.16 15.04 -23.47
N VAL A 54 2.19 15.61 -22.27
CA VAL A 54 1.39 16.80 -21.90
C VAL A 54 2.27 17.83 -21.20
N THR A 55 1.80 19.08 -21.21
CA THR A 55 2.45 20.24 -20.59
C THR A 55 2.01 20.46 -19.14
N GLY A 56 0.79 20.06 -18.79
CA GLY A 56 0.22 20.08 -17.45
C GLY A 56 -0.82 18.96 -17.26
N LEU A 57 -1.31 18.79 -16.02
CA LEU A 57 -2.25 17.71 -15.66
C LEU A 57 -3.67 17.91 -16.23
N ALA A 58 -4.06 19.16 -16.51
CA ALA A 58 -5.36 19.51 -17.08
C ALA A 58 -5.37 19.62 -18.61
N ASP A 59 -4.20 19.48 -19.26
CA ASP A 59 -4.09 19.65 -20.71
C ASP A 59 -4.59 18.42 -21.46
N LEU A 60 -5.40 18.67 -22.51
CA LEU A 60 -5.63 17.66 -23.54
C LEU A 60 -4.33 17.47 -24.35
N PRO A 61 -3.95 16.23 -24.72
CA PRO A 61 -2.75 15.99 -25.50
C PRO A 61 -2.83 16.75 -26.84
N LYS A 62 -1.91 17.69 -27.06
CA LYS A 62 -1.78 18.42 -28.33
C LYS A 62 -0.55 17.92 -29.08
N ALA A 63 -0.63 17.88 -30.42
CA ALA A 63 0.53 17.70 -31.26
C ALA A 63 1.54 18.83 -30.99
N ALA A 64 2.83 18.50 -31.02
CA ALA A 64 3.90 19.50 -30.82
C ALA A 64 3.76 20.62 -31.86
N ASP A 65 3.82 21.87 -31.41
CA ASP A 65 3.75 23.04 -32.28
C ASP A 65 5.00 23.08 -33.17
N PRO A 66 4.87 23.01 -34.52
CA PRO A 66 6.01 23.00 -35.43
C PRO A 66 6.85 24.29 -35.39
N GLU A 67 6.34 25.39 -34.83
CA GLU A 67 7.05 26.67 -34.74
C GLU A 67 7.86 26.85 -33.43
N GLY A 68 7.88 25.87 -32.53
CA GLY A 68 8.83 25.82 -31.41
C GLY A 68 8.62 26.84 -30.28
N GLY A 69 7.48 27.53 -30.24
CA GLY A 69 7.15 28.56 -29.23
C GLY A 69 6.29 28.10 -28.03
N GLY A 70 5.92 26.82 -27.96
CA GLY A 70 5.00 26.29 -26.94
C GLY A 70 5.67 25.84 -25.63
N PRO A 71 4.90 25.71 -24.52
CA PRO A 71 5.41 25.18 -23.26
C PRO A 71 6.03 23.78 -23.45
N ILE A 72 7.18 23.54 -22.80
CA ILE A 72 7.94 22.30 -22.97
C ILE A 72 7.14 21.15 -22.34
N PRO A 73 6.78 20.09 -23.09
CA PRO A 73 5.99 18.99 -22.54
C PRO A 73 6.89 18.09 -21.69
N LEU A 74 6.83 18.27 -20.36
CA LEU A 74 7.69 17.62 -19.37
C LEU A 74 7.04 16.41 -18.68
N ILE A 75 5.76 16.12 -18.99
CA ILE A 75 5.00 15.03 -18.39
C ILE A 75 4.66 14.00 -19.47
N VAL A 76 4.92 12.73 -19.18
CA VAL A 76 4.43 11.60 -19.97
C VAL A 76 3.27 10.98 -19.20
N PHE A 77 2.16 10.69 -19.86
CA PHE A 77 1.11 9.86 -19.28
C PHE A 77 1.04 8.51 -19.98
N VAL A 78 0.71 7.48 -19.20
CA VAL A 78 0.48 6.11 -19.65
C VAL A 78 -0.98 5.76 -19.39
N ASP A 79 -1.75 5.48 -20.43
CA ASP A 79 -3.13 5.02 -20.36
C ASP A 79 -3.18 3.49 -20.54
N ASP A 80 -3.47 2.77 -19.45
CA ASP A 80 -3.61 1.31 -19.44
C ASP A 80 -5.09 0.87 -19.61
N GLU A 81 -5.95 1.78 -20.05
CA GLU A 81 -7.41 1.68 -20.19
C GLU A 81 -8.17 1.57 -18.86
N LEU A 82 -7.51 1.35 -17.73
CA LEU A 82 -8.08 1.42 -16.39
C LEU A 82 -7.81 2.78 -15.74
N ARG A 83 -6.60 3.30 -15.92
CA ARG A 83 -6.09 4.54 -15.32
C ARG A 83 -5.15 5.26 -16.28
N ARG A 84 -5.04 6.58 -16.10
CA ARG A 84 -4.02 7.41 -16.72
C ARG A 84 -2.97 7.75 -15.66
N THR A 85 -1.75 7.24 -15.84
CA THR A 85 -0.63 7.47 -14.91
C THR A 85 0.27 8.56 -15.45
N PHE A 86 0.33 9.70 -14.77
CA PHE A 86 1.17 10.84 -15.16
C PHE A 86 2.52 10.76 -14.45
N VAL A 87 3.61 10.81 -15.20
CA VAL A 87 4.99 10.78 -14.69
C VAL A 87 5.83 11.90 -15.30
N PRO A 88 6.62 12.63 -14.50
CA PRO A 88 7.53 13.62 -15.03
C PRO A 88 8.69 12.92 -15.77
N LYS A 89 9.08 13.45 -16.94
CA LYS A 89 10.13 12.87 -17.80
C LYS A 89 11.44 12.59 -17.07
N ARG A 90 11.78 13.40 -16.06
CA ARG A 90 13.00 13.21 -15.23
C ARG A 90 13.02 11.88 -14.47
N LEU A 91 11.87 11.25 -14.23
CA LEU A 91 11.77 9.95 -13.55
C LEU A 91 11.77 8.76 -14.51
N ILE A 92 11.71 9.01 -15.82
CA ILE A 92 11.79 7.97 -16.85
C ILE A 92 13.27 7.64 -17.07
N ARG A 93 13.58 6.34 -17.08
CA ARG A 93 14.89 5.82 -17.47
C ARG A 93 14.95 5.60 -18.98
N GLU A 94 13.94 4.92 -19.51
CA GLU A 94 13.82 4.60 -20.93
C GLU A 94 12.36 4.27 -21.29
N ILE A 95 12.04 4.39 -22.57
CA ILE A 95 10.78 3.97 -23.16
C ILE A 95 11.11 2.90 -24.20
N ARG A 96 10.46 1.74 -24.10
CA ARG A 96 10.68 0.60 -24.98
C ARG A 96 9.40 0.29 -25.75
N PRO A 97 9.48 -0.18 -27.00
CA PRO A 97 8.34 -0.84 -27.63
C PRO A 97 7.96 -2.05 -26.77
N GLY A 98 6.70 -2.16 -26.36
CA GLY A 98 6.25 -3.25 -25.50
C GLY A 98 6.41 -4.61 -26.19
N SER A 99 6.54 -5.66 -25.38
CA SER A 99 6.67 -7.04 -25.86
C SER A 99 5.36 -7.58 -26.47
N GLY A 100 5.02 -7.14 -27.69
CA GLY A 100 3.80 -7.56 -28.38
C GLY A 100 2.50 -7.10 -27.71
N VAL A 101 1.40 -7.06 -28.47
CA VAL A 101 0.08 -6.82 -27.89
C VAL A 101 -0.34 -8.11 -27.19
N GLU A 102 -0.29 -8.13 -25.86
CA GLU A 102 -0.97 -9.19 -25.10
C GLU A 102 -2.46 -9.15 -25.49
N VAL A 103 -2.92 -10.16 -26.24
CA VAL A 103 -4.32 -10.25 -26.65
C VAL A 103 -5.12 -10.68 -25.42
N LEU A 104 -5.65 -9.70 -24.71
CA LEU A 104 -6.51 -9.92 -23.56
C LEU A 104 -7.79 -10.64 -23.99
N GLU A 105 -8.18 -11.67 -23.23
CA GLU A 105 -9.50 -12.27 -23.36
C GLU A 105 -10.57 -11.22 -23.06
N ARG A 106 -11.58 -11.11 -23.94
CA ARG A 106 -12.66 -10.14 -23.80
C ARG A 106 -14.02 -10.83 -23.77
N TYR A 107 -14.84 -10.40 -22.83
CA TYR A 107 -16.23 -10.80 -22.71
C TYR A 107 -17.12 -9.59 -22.86
N HIS A 108 -17.96 -9.59 -23.90
CA HIS A 108 -18.98 -8.58 -24.08
C HIS A 108 -20.25 -9.01 -23.36
N ILE A 109 -20.75 -8.19 -22.45
CA ILE A 109 -21.98 -8.43 -21.68
C ILE A 109 -23.07 -7.51 -22.24
N PRO A 110 -24.08 -8.03 -22.95
CA PRO A 110 -25.11 -7.20 -23.54
C PRO A 110 -25.91 -6.41 -22.49
N GLN A 111 -25.83 -5.08 -22.56
CA GLN A 111 -26.67 -4.16 -21.77
C GLN A 111 -27.30 -3.11 -22.68
N ARG A 112 -28.47 -2.60 -22.31
CA ARG A 112 -29.09 -1.44 -22.98
C ARG A 112 -28.53 -0.16 -22.37
N VAL A 113 -27.39 0.29 -22.87
CA VAL A 113 -26.67 1.49 -22.37
C VAL A 113 -27.39 2.76 -22.82
N ALA A 114 -27.42 3.78 -21.96
CA ALA A 114 -27.92 5.09 -22.31
C ALA A 114 -26.99 5.78 -23.33
N ALA A 115 -27.48 6.00 -24.55
CA ALA A 115 -26.75 6.72 -25.61
C ALA A 115 -27.12 8.21 -25.70
N ALA A 116 -28.24 8.61 -25.10
CA ALA A 116 -28.77 9.97 -25.07
C ALA A 116 -29.50 10.22 -23.74
N GLY A 117 -29.52 11.46 -23.25
CA GLY A 117 -30.25 11.86 -22.05
C GLY A 117 -29.37 12.50 -20.96
N LEU A 118 -29.77 12.31 -19.70
CA LEU A 118 -29.05 12.86 -18.55
C LEU A 118 -27.62 12.30 -18.49
N THR A 119 -26.65 13.18 -18.42
CA THR A 119 -25.21 12.84 -18.41
C THR A 119 -24.62 13.11 -17.03
N VAL A 120 -23.82 12.17 -16.53
CA VAL A 120 -23.07 12.35 -15.29
C VAL A 120 -21.81 13.17 -15.61
N SER A 121 -21.80 14.43 -15.18
CA SER A 121 -20.66 15.33 -15.36
C SER A 121 -19.71 15.36 -14.16
N SER A 122 -20.20 15.02 -12.97
CA SER A 122 -19.41 14.97 -11.74
C SER A 122 -19.98 13.92 -10.79
N VAL A 123 -19.10 13.28 -10.03
CA VAL A 123 -19.42 12.28 -9.01
C VAL A 123 -18.73 12.68 -7.71
N GLY A 124 -19.52 12.95 -6.67
CA GLY A 124 -19.04 13.10 -5.29
C GLY A 124 -19.17 11.81 -4.50
N SER A 125 -19.15 11.91 -3.16
CA SER A 125 -19.38 10.77 -2.27
C SER A 125 -20.71 10.06 -2.59
N PRO A 126 -20.69 8.75 -2.86
CA PRO A 126 -21.93 8.01 -3.09
C PRO A 126 -22.74 7.86 -1.81
N LEU A 127 -24.05 8.08 -1.90
CA LEU A 127 -24.97 7.80 -0.79
C LEU A 127 -25.15 6.28 -0.59
N ARG A 128 -25.10 5.52 -1.68
CA ARG A 128 -25.25 4.06 -1.67
C ARG A 128 -24.74 3.46 -2.98
N VAL A 129 -24.06 2.32 -2.88
CA VAL A 129 -23.71 1.51 -4.05
C VAL A 129 -24.14 0.08 -3.75
N THR A 130 -25.05 -0.49 -4.54
CA THR A 130 -25.41 -1.91 -4.38
C THR A 130 -24.31 -2.80 -4.98
N PRO A 131 -24.18 -4.05 -4.50
CA PRO A 131 -23.42 -5.07 -5.22
C PRO A 131 -23.95 -5.24 -6.65
N PHE A 132 -23.09 -5.79 -7.52
CA PHE A 132 -23.54 -6.25 -8.83
C PHE A 132 -24.39 -7.51 -8.67
N ASP A 133 -25.50 -7.56 -9.37
CA ASP A 133 -26.30 -8.77 -9.52
C ASP A 133 -25.65 -9.75 -10.52
N GLU A 134 -26.29 -10.91 -10.72
CA GLU A 134 -25.84 -11.93 -11.66
C GLU A 134 -25.83 -11.50 -13.13
N PHE A 135 -26.46 -10.37 -13.47
CA PHE A 135 -26.45 -9.76 -14.80
C PHE A 135 -25.38 -8.67 -14.93
N GLY A 136 -24.58 -8.45 -13.88
CA GLY A 136 -23.61 -7.38 -13.82
C GLY A 136 -24.25 -6.00 -13.70
N ARG A 137 -25.44 -5.87 -13.11
CA ARG A 137 -26.12 -4.59 -12.88
C ARG A 137 -26.08 -4.18 -11.42
N ARG A 138 -26.02 -2.87 -11.17
CA ARG A 138 -26.12 -2.29 -9.82
C ARG A 138 -26.82 -0.95 -9.84
N ILE A 139 -27.25 -0.50 -8.66
CA ILE A 139 -27.76 0.85 -8.44
C ILE A 139 -26.68 1.66 -7.72
N PHE A 140 -26.31 2.79 -8.34
CA PHE A 140 -25.41 3.77 -7.79
C PHE A 140 -26.21 5.04 -7.43
N THR A 141 -26.32 5.33 -6.14
CA THR A 141 -27.11 6.46 -5.65
C THR A 141 -26.20 7.66 -5.39
N LEU A 142 -26.46 8.76 -6.08
CA LEU A 142 -25.75 10.04 -5.98
C LEU A 142 -26.57 11.08 -5.20
N ALA A 143 -25.87 11.92 -4.44
CA ALA A 143 -26.41 13.20 -3.99
C ALA A 143 -26.14 14.26 -5.07
N THR A 144 -27.17 14.98 -5.50
CA THR A 144 -27.06 16.11 -6.44
C THR A 144 -27.71 17.35 -5.84
N ALA A 145 -27.46 18.53 -6.43
CA ALA A 145 -28.14 19.76 -6.03
C ALA A 145 -29.68 19.67 -6.14
N SER A 146 -30.17 18.85 -7.07
CA SER A 146 -31.60 18.55 -7.27
C SER A 146 -32.14 17.42 -6.39
N GLY A 147 -31.34 16.88 -5.47
CA GLY A 147 -31.70 15.78 -4.59
C GLY A 147 -31.04 14.46 -4.97
N ARG A 148 -31.60 13.35 -4.46
CA ARG A 148 -31.06 12.00 -4.65
C ARG A 148 -31.36 11.49 -6.06
N VAL A 149 -30.34 10.96 -6.74
CA VAL A 149 -30.47 10.35 -8.07
C VAL A 149 -29.95 8.92 -8.04
N ASP A 150 -30.78 7.97 -8.48
CA ASP A 150 -30.40 6.56 -8.63
C ASP A 150 -29.98 6.30 -10.09
N VAL A 151 -28.70 6.01 -10.31
CA VAL A 151 -28.16 5.64 -11.62
C VAL A 151 -28.02 4.12 -11.69
N ILE A 152 -28.68 3.49 -12.66
CA ILE A 152 -28.51 2.07 -12.91
C ILE A 152 -27.27 1.92 -13.79
N GLN A 153 -26.32 1.12 -13.34
CA GLN A 153 -25.12 0.78 -14.07
C GLN A 153 -25.14 -0.70 -14.48
N GLY A 154 -24.49 -1.02 -15.60
CA GLY A 154 -24.28 -2.39 -16.08
C GLY A 154 -22.86 -2.60 -16.54
N ILE A 155 -22.29 -3.77 -16.25
CA ILE A 155 -21.04 -4.24 -16.85
C ILE A 155 -21.33 -4.56 -18.31
N THR A 156 -20.53 -3.99 -19.21
CA THR A 156 -20.68 -4.16 -20.67
C THR A 156 -19.50 -4.87 -21.31
N GLU A 157 -18.31 -4.80 -20.70
CA GLU A 157 -17.12 -5.51 -21.14
C GLU A 157 -16.30 -5.97 -19.92
N LEU A 158 -15.82 -7.22 -19.94
CA LEU A 158 -14.81 -7.72 -19.01
C LEU A 158 -13.52 -8.05 -19.75
N THR A 159 -12.41 -7.66 -19.13
CA THR A 159 -11.06 -8.09 -19.45
C THR A 159 -10.38 -8.60 -18.16
N PRO A 160 -9.25 -9.32 -18.23
CA PRO A 160 -8.51 -9.73 -17.05
C PRO A 160 -8.05 -8.56 -16.16
N ARG A 161 -7.86 -7.37 -16.74
CA ARG A 161 -7.29 -6.21 -16.04
C ARG A 161 -8.36 -5.26 -15.51
N TRP A 162 -9.38 -4.99 -16.33
CA TRP A 162 -10.46 -4.06 -16.01
C TRP A 162 -11.82 -4.54 -16.50
N VAL A 163 -12.86 -4.01 -15.87
CA VAL A 163 -14.25 -4.12 -16.30
C VAL A 163 -14.80 -2.75 -16.67
N ARG A 164 -15.50 -2.69 -17.80
CA ARG A 164 -16.21 -1.50 -18.26
C ARG A 164 -17.62 -1.52 -17.71
N ILE A 165 -17.95 -0.44 -17.00
CA ILE A 165 -19.25 -0.24 -16.38
C ILE A 165 -19.86 1.01 -17.03
N GLN A 166 -21.06 0.86 -17.56
CA GLN A 166 -21.77 1.95 -18.23
C GLN A 166 -23.15 2.18 -17.63
N GLY A 167 -23.60 3.42 -17.64
CA GLY A 167 -24.94 3.78 -17.19
C GLY A 167 -26.01 3.31 -18.18
N ILE A 168 -27.00 2.61 -17.63
CA ILE A 168 -28.21 2.16 -18.33
C ILE A 168 -29.26 3.27 -18.35
N THR A 169 -29.36 4.05 -17.26
CA THR A 169 -30.33 5.16 -17.15
C THR A 169 -29.72 6.53 -17.44
N HIS A 170 -28.41 6.69 -17.31
CA HIS A 170 -27.69 7.96 -17.49
C HIS A 170 -26.44 7.72 -18.33
N ILE A 171 -25.99 8.71 -19.10
CA ILE A 171 -24.72 8.63 -19.82
C ILE A 171 -23.60 8.72 -18.79
N TRP A 172 -22.92 7.59 -18.58
CA TRP A 172 -21.76 7.46 -17.71
C TRP A 172 -20.94 6.26 -18.19
N ASP A 173 -19.64 6.45 -18.38
CA ASP A 173 -18.69 5.40 -18.74
C ASP A 173 -17.54 5.40 -17.73
N MET A 174 -17.26 4.25 -17.11
CA MET A 174 -16.18 4.12 -16.13
C MET A 174 -15.51 2.75 -16.19
N ARG A 175 -14.34 2.66 -15.58
CA ARG A 175 -13.56 1.42 -15.47
C ARG A 175 -13.33 1.09 -14.01
N MET A 176 -13.25 -0.20 -13.72
CA MET A 176 -12.90 -0.73 -12.40
C MET A 176 -11.96 -1.91 -12.60
N ALA A 177 -11.05 -2.15 -11.66
CA ALA A 177 -10.19 -3.34 -11.73
C ALA A 177 -11.07 -4.60 -11.67
N THR A 178 -10.75 -5.60 -12.50
CA THR A 178 -11.51 -6.87 -12.50
C THR A 178 -11.38 -7.60 -11.17
N THR A 179 -10.26 -7.42 -10.48
CA THR A 179 -10.01 -7.94 -9.13
C THR A 179 -10.93 -7.36 -8.06
N SER A 180 -11.64 -6.25 -8.34
CA SER A 180 -12.65 -5.68 -7.45
C SER A 180 -14.03 -6.35 -7.57
N LEU A 181 -14.22 -7.25 -8.54
CA LEU A 181 -15.45 -8.05 -8.61
C LEU A 181 -15.40 -9.22 -7.61
N PRO A 182 -16.50 -9.49 -6.88
CA PRO A 182 -16.64 -10.72 -6.11
C PRO A 182 -16.40 -11.96 -6.97
N ARG A 183 -15.78 -13.00 -6.38
CA ARG A 183 -15.41 -14.23 -7.10
C ARG A 183 -16.61 -14.89 -7.77
N ASP A 184 -17.73 -14.98 -7.05
CA ASP A 184 -18.97 -15.59 -7.52
C ASP A 184 -19.63 -14.79 -8.65
N VAL A 185 -19.60 -13.46 -8.57
CA VAL A 185 -20.10 -12.58 -9.64
C VAL A 185 -19.25 -12.75 -10.90
N LEU A 186 -17.92 -12.73 -10.77
CA LEU A 186 -17.02 -12.91 -11.90
C LEU A 186 -17.21 -14.29 -12.56
N GLU A 187 -17.30 -15.35 -11.76
CA GLU A 187 -17.51 -16.71 -12.25
C GLU A 187 -18.81 -16.82 -13.06
N LYS A 188 -19.93 -16.29 -12.53
CA LYS A 188 -21.22 -16.26 -13.25
C LYS A 188 -21.17 -15.46 -14.54
N LEU A 189 -20.41 -14.36 -14.58
CA LEU A 189 -20.24 -13.56 -15.79
C LEU A 189 -19.38 -14.28 -16.85
N LEU A 190 -18.41 -15.10 -16.46
CA LEU A 190 -17.52 -15.82 -17.37
C LEU A 190 -18.13 -17.13 -17.89
N LEU A 191 -18.76 -17.92 -17.02
CA LEU A 191 -19.31 -19.24 -17.36
C LEU A 191 -20.77 -19.18 -17.80
N GLY A 192 -21.44 -18.05 -17.59
CA GLY A 192 -22.88 -17.92 -17.76
C GLY A 192 -23.65 -18.57 -16.61
N ARG A 193 -24.97 -18.51 -16.69
CA ARG A 193 -25.91 -18.99 -15.66
C ARG A 193 -26.27 -20.48 -15.84
N THR A 194 -25.31 -21.29 -16.28
CA THR A 194 -25.50 -22.73 -16.52
C THR A 194 -24.64 -23.54 -15.56
N ASP A 195 -25.21 -24.58 -14.96
CA ASP A 195 -24.48 -25.51 -14.09
C ASP A 195 -23.52 -26.42 -14.89
N LYS A 196 -23.67 -26.45 -16.22
CA LYS A 196 -22.83 -27.22 -17.15
C LYS A 196 -22.43 -26.33 -18.33
N PRO A 197 -21.44 -25.44 -18.15
CA PRO A 197 -20.86 -24.70 -19.27
C PRO A 197 -20.21 -25.68 -20.25
N ASP A 198 -20.23 -25.36 -21.54
CA ASP A 198 -19.54 -26.17 -22.54
C ASP A 198 -18.01 -26.02 -22.40
N VAL A 199 -17.29 -26.98 -22.98
CA VAL A 199 -15.83 -27.07 -22.90
C VAL A 199 -15.13 -25.81 -23.42
N GLU A 200 -15.65 -25.15 -24.48
CA GLU A 200 -15.01 -23.95 -25.02
C GLU A 200 -15.23 -22.75 -24.10
N THR A 201 -16.41 -22.63 -23.49
CA THR A 201 -16.68 -21.64 -22.43
C THR A 201 -15.73 -21.83 -21.24
N GLN A 202 -15.53 -23.06 -20.78
CA GLN A 202 -14.61 -23.36 -19.67
C GLN A 202 -13.14 -23.06 -20.04
N LYS A 203 -12.68 -23.42 -21.24
CA LYS A 203 -11.34 -23.09 -21.73
C LYS A 203 -11.12 -21.58 -21.81
N LYS A 204 -12.13 -20.83 -22.27
CA LYS A 204 -12.05 -19.36 -22.34
C LYS A 204 -11.97 -18.75 -20.95
N ALA A 205 -12.76 -19.24 -19.99
CA ALA A 205 -12.70 -18.80 -18.60
C ALA A 205 -11.34 -19.14 -17.96
N ALA A 206 -10.79 -20.32 -18.24
CA ALA A 206 -9.45 -20.69 -17.80
C ALA A 206 -8.40 -19.71 -18.32
N ARG A 207 -8.38 -19.39 -19.63
CA ARG A 207 -7.46 -18.39 -20.21
C ARG A 207 -7.62 -17.01 -19.56
N PHE A 208 -8.85 -16.60 -19.31
CA PHE A 208 -9.13 -15.36 -18.60
C PHE A 208 -8.52 -15.35 -17.18
N TYR A 209 -8.70 -16.42 -16.40
CA TYR A 209 -8.11 -16.54 -15.07
C TYR A 209 -6.58 -16.60 -15.09
N ILE A 210 -5.98 -17.24 -16.10
CA ILE A 210 -4.52 -17.27 -16.29
C ILE A 210 -3.97 -15.85 -16.48
N GLN A 211 -4.62 -15.04 -17.33
CA GLN A 211 -4.24 -13.64 -17.55
C GLN A 211 -4.49 -12.74 -16.32
N MET A 212 -5.33 -13.17 -15.37
CA MET A 212 -5.49 -12.55 -14.05
C MET A 212 -4.49 -13.07 -12.99
N GLU A 213 -3.61 -14.00 -13.37
CA GLU A 213 -2.76 -14.79 -12.47
C GLU A 213 -3.53 -15.63 -11.42
N ARG A 214 -4.85 -15.81 -11.59
CA ARG A 214 -5.70 -16.63 -10.73
C ARG A 214 -5.60 -18.12 -11.10
N TYR A 215 -4.39 -18.66 -10.94
CA TYR A 215 -4.06 -20.01 -11.40
C TYR A 215 -4.91 -21.11 -10.75
N GLU A 216 -5.28 -20.99 -9.48
CA GLU A 216 -6.16 -21.96 -8.81
C GLU A 216 -7.56 -22.03 -9.45
N ASP A 217 -8.13 -20.88 -9.81
CA ASP A 217 -9.42 -20.84 -10.52
C ASP A 217 -9.30 -21.41 -11.93
N ALA A 218 -8.20 -21.11 -12.64
CA ALA A 218 -7.93 -21.70 -13.94
C ALA A 218 -7.78 -23.23 -13.87
N LEU A 219 -7.04 -23.73 -12.87
CA LEU A 219 -6.88 -25.16 -12.62
C LEU A 219 -8.22 -25.84 -12.32
N ALA A 220 -9.10 -25.21 -11.55
CA ALA A 220 -10.44 -25.73 -11.30
C ALA A 220 -11.26 -25.88 -12.60
N GLN A 221 -11.20 -24.90 -13.50
CA GLN A 221 -11.88 -24.98 -14.79
C GLN A 221 -11.30 -26.08 -15.69
N LEU A 222 -9.97 -26.22 -15.74
CA LEU A 222 -9.34 -27.29 -16.53
C LEU A 222 -9.59 -28.68 -15.95
N GLN A 223 -9.58 -28.82 -14.62
CA GLN A 223 -9.89 -30.08 -13.95
C GLN A 223 -11.32 -30.53 -14.27
N ALA A 224 -12.29 -29.61 -14.25
CA ALA A 224 -13.66 -29.92 -14.63
C ALA A 224 -13.78 -30.47 -16.07
N ILE A 225 -12.98 -29.96 -17.01
CA ILE A 225 -12.92 -30.49 -18.40
C ILE A 225 -12.28 -31.88 -18.42
N LEU A 226 -11.19 -32.10 -17.67
CA LEU A 226 -10.51 -33.40 -17.60
C LEU A 226 -11.41 -34.48 -17.00
N ASP A 227 -12.27 -34.11 -16.06
CA ASP A 227 -13.22 -35.01 -15.40
C ASP A 227 -14.46 -35.30 -16.26
N ASP A 228 -14.75 -34.50 -17.30
CA ASP A 228 -15.92 -34.69 -18.17
C ASP A 228 -15.76 -35.95 -19.04
N PRO A 229 -16.64 -36.97 -18.91
CA PRO A 229 -16.58 -38.18 -19.73
C PRO A 229 -16.88 -37.93 -21.21
N ALA A 230 -17.49 -36.81 -21.59
CA ALA A 230 -17.80 -36.46 -22.98
C ALA A 230 -16.57 -35.97 -23.77
N VAL A 231 -15.47 -35.63 -23.11
CA VAL A 231 -14.25 -35.12 -23.74
C VAL A 231 -13.35 -36.28 -24.21
N SER A 232 -12.86 -36.20 -25.46
CA SER A 232 -12.02 -37.26 -26.05
C SER A 232 -10.68 -37.41 -25.33
N ALA A 233 -10.10 -38.62 -25.36
CA ALA A 233 -8.81 -38.89 -24.73
C ALA A 233 -7.66 -38.02 -25.28
N GLU A 234 -7.71 -37.71 -26.59
CA GLU A 234 -6.75 -36.81 -27.26
C GLU A 234 -6.83 -35.39 -26.70
N ALA A 235 -8.04 -34.83 -26.59
CA ALA A 235 -8.24 -33.49 -26.04
C ALA A 235 -7.84 -33.41 -24.55
N LYS A 236 -8.03 -34.49 -23.78
CA LYS A 236 -7.56 -34.57 -22.40
C LYS A 236 -6.03 -34.58 -22.32
N ALA A 237 -5.35 -35.31 -23.21
CA ALA A 237 -3.88 -35.35 -23.24
C ALA A 237 -3.27 -33.97 -23.52
N ASP A 238 -3.83 -33.22 -24.46
CA ASP A 238 -3.39 -31.85 -24.76
C ASP A 238 -3.57 -30.91 -23.55
N LEU A 239 -4.73 -30.98 -22.89
CA LEU A 239 -5.02 -30.17 -21.71
C LEU A 239 -4.15 -30.55 -20.50
N GLN A 240 -3.77 -31.82 -20.37
CA GLN A 240 -2.89 -32.30 -19.31
C GLN A 240 -1.56 -31.52 -19.28
N SER A 241 -1.00 -31.21 -20.45
CA SER A 241 0.25 -30.45 -20.56
C SER A 241 0.12 -29.03 -20.00
N SER A 242 -0.94 -28.32 -20.41
CA SER A 242 -1.27 -26.97 -19.93
C SER A 242 -1.57 -26.97 -18.44
N PHE A 243 -2.27 -28.00 -17.96
CA PHE A 243 -2.58 -28.19 -16.54
C PHE A 243 -1.30 -28.32 -15.70
N GLN A 244 -0.31 -29.10 -16.15
CA GLN A 244 0.98 -29.21 -15.45
C GLN A 244 1.73 -27.88 -15.43
N VAL A 245 1.76 -27.14 -16.55
CA VAL A 245 2.40 -25.80 -16.59
C VAL A 245 1.72 -24.83 -15.61
N LEU A 246 0.39 -24.85 -15.51
CA LEU A 246 -0.34 -24.01 -14.57
C LEU A 246 -0.10 -24.39 -13.11
N LYS A 247 0.04 -25.69 -12.80
CA LYS A 247 0.49 -26.12 -11.47
C LYS A 247 1.84 -25.49 -11.10
N GLN A 248 2.78 -25.41 -12.06
CA GLN A 248 4.06 -24.72 -11.83
C GLN A 248 3.91 -23.24 -11.56
N LEU A 249 3.12 -22.53 -12.39
CA LEU A 249 2.89 -21.10 -12.22
C LEU A 249 2.19 -20.78 -10.89
N SER A 250 1.23 -21.62 -10.49
CA SER A 250 0.56 -21.52 -9.20
C SER A 250 1.53 -21.70 -8.04
N ALA A 251 2.35 -22.77 -8.08
CA ALA A 251 3.36 -23.04 -7.05
C ALA A 251 4.38 -21.89 -6.95
N ARG A 252 4.86 -21.38 -8.09
CA ARG A 252 5.77 -20.22 -8.13
C ARG A 252 5.13 -18.99 -7.50
N ARG A 253 3.87 -18.67 -7.83
CA ARG A 253 3.15 -17.54 -7.27
C ARG A 253 3.00 -17.65 -5.74
N ILE A 254 2.65 -18.83 -5.24
CA ILE A 254 2.56 -19.09 -3.79
C ILE A 254 3.93 -18.86 -3.14
N LEU A 255 5.00 -19.43 -3.71
CA LEU A 255 6.36 -19.26 -3.17
C LEU A 255 6.79 -17.79 -3.11
N GLU A 256 6.53 -17.00 -4.16
CA GLU A 256 6.85 -15.57 -4.16
C GLU A 256 6.02 -14.79 -3.13
N GLU A 257 4.73 -15.13 -2.93
CA GLU A 257 3.92 -14.56 -1.84
C GLU A 257 4.48 -14.93 -0.45
N LEU A 258 4.98 -16.15 -0.26
CA LEU A 258 5.60 -16.58 1.00
C LEU A 258 6.92 -15.85 1.27
N LYS A 259 7.75 -15.65 0.24
CA LYS A 259 8.97 -14.81 0.34
C LYS A 259 8.62 -13.38 0.71
N PHE A 260 7.57 -12.83 0.10
CA PHE A 260 7.08 -11.49 0.41
C PHE A 260 6.64 -11.36 1.87
N ARG A 261 5.85 -12.32 2.37
CA ARG A 261 5.40 -12.35 3.77
C ARG A 261 6.53 -12.58 4.77
N ARG A 262 7.53 -13.38 4.39
CA ARG A 262 8.76 -13.57 5.17
C ARG A 262 9.49 -12.24 5.35
N ALA A 263 9.67 -11.47 4.28
CA ALA A 263 10.25 -10.13 4.35
C ALA A 263 9.41 -9.17 5.20
N ALA A 264 8.08 -9.38 5.26
CA ALA A 264 7.15 -8.66 6.11
C ALA A 264 7.14 -9.11 7.60
N GLY A 265 7.97 -10.09 7.99
CA GLY A 265 8.13 -10.55 9.38
C GLY A 265 7.13 -11.63 9.82
N GLN A 266 6.34 -12.19 8.91
CA GLN A 266 5.31 -13.21 9.22
C GLN A 266 5.91 -14.62 9.26
N HIS A 267 6.90 -14.83 10.12
CA HIS A 267 7.72 -16.05 10.15
C HIS A 267 6.90 -17.31 10.47
N GLN A 268 5.98 -17.25 11.43
CA GLN A 268 5.18 -18.39 11.85
C GLN A 268 4.19 -18.80 10.76
N THR A 269 3.50 -17.82 10.16
CA THR A 269 2.58 -18.03 9.04
C THR A 269 3.31 -18.64 7.85
N VAL A 270 4.49 -18.11 7.51
CA VAL A 270 5.29 -18.64 6.39
C VAL A 270 5.72 -20.07 6.65
N LEU A 271 6.24 -20.38 7.85
CA LEU A 271 6.64 -21.74 8.21
C LEU A 271 5.47 -22.72 8.10
N ALA A 272 4.30 -22.36 8.65
CA ALA A 272 3.11 -23.20 8.61
C ALA A 272 2.60 -23.46 7.18
N LEU A 273 2.73 -22.47 6.29
CA LEU A 273 2.33 -22.60 4.88
C LEU A 273 3.35 -23.38 4.06
N LEU A 274 4.66 -23.21 4.30
CA LEU A 274 5.71 -23.98 3.63
C LEU A 274 5.62 -25.47 3.97
N GLN A 275 5.29 -25.81 5.22
CA GLN A 275 5.05 -27.21 5.62
C GLN A 275 3.86 -27.86 4.90
N LYS A 276 2.91 -27.05 4.42
CA LYS A 276 1.71 -27.48 3.68
C LYS A 276 1.82 -27.16 2.19
N PHE A 277 3.02 -26.85 1.70
CA PHE A 277 3.21 -26.43 0.33
C PHE A 277 2.87 -27.58 -0.66
N PRO A 278 2.16 -27.30 -1.77
CA PRO A 278 1.80 -28.33 -2.72
C PRO A 278 3.04 -28.94 -3.39
N THR A 279 3.16 -30.28 -3.33
CA THR A 279 4.30 -31.01 -3.91
C THR A 279 3.95 -31.75 -5.20
N GLU A 280 2.68 -32.10 -5.39
CA GLU A 280 2.24 -32.95 -6.49
C GLU A 280 2.23 -32.19 -7.83
N GLY A 281 3.04 -32.66 -8.79
CA GLY A 281 3.14 -32.04 -10.11
C GLY A 281 3.87 -30.70 -10.08
N VAL A 282 4.72 -30.45 -9.08
CA VAL A 282 5.56 -29.24 -8.97
C VAL A 282 7.01 -29.59 -9.33
N ALA A 283 7.68 -28.67 -10.02
CA ALA A 283 9.04 -28.82 -10.52
C ALA A 283 10.05 -28.88 -9.37
N GLY A 284 11.11 -29.66 -9.58
CA GLY A 284 12.09 -29.97 -8.53
C GLY A 284 12.86 -28.75 -8.03
N ASP A 285 13.04 -27.73 -8.86
CA ASP A 285 13.67 -26.45 -8.52
C ASP A 285 12.82 -25.63 -7.55
N ILE A 286 11.51 -25.50 -7.78
CA ILE A 286 10.58 -24.83 -6.86
C ILE A 286 10.57 -25.54 -5.50
N LEU A 287 10.51 -26.88 -5.51
CA LEU A 287 10.54 -27.67 -4.28
C LEU A 287 11.90 -27.59 -3.55
N GLN A 288 12.98 -27.40 -4.30
CA GLN A 288 14.30 -27.16 -3.73
C GLN A 288 14.35 -25.80 -3.02
N GLU A 289 13.85 -24.73 -3.64
CA GLU A 289 13.74 -23.43 -2.97
C GLU A 289 12.88 -23.48 -1.70
N VAL A 290 11.78 -24.23 -1.70
CA VAL A 290 10.94 -24.44 -0.50
C VAL A 290 11.74 -25.13 0.62
N ARG A 291 12.50 -26.19 0.28
CA ARG A 291 13.36 -26.89 1.25
C ARG A 291 14.44 -25.98 1.81
N GLU A 292 15.09 -25.19 0.96
CA GLU A 292 16.13 -24.24 1.39
C GLU A 292 15.58 -23.23 2.42
N ILE A 293 14.39 -22.68 2.20
CA ILE A 293 13.77 -21.76 3.17
C ILE A 293 13.44 -22.48 4.49
N LEU A 294 12.96 -23.72 4.44
CA LEU A 294 12.68 -24.51 5.65
C LEU A 294 13.97 -24.83 6.43
N GLU A 295 15.03 -25.24 5.72
CA GLU A 295 16.35 -25.52 6.30
C GLU A 295 16.98 -24.27 6.92
N GLU A 296 16.80 -23.10 6.29
CA GLU A 296 17.24 -21.81 6.86
C GLU A 296 16.55 -21.52 8.20
N TYR A 297 15.24 -21.71 8.30
CA TYR A 297 14.52 -21.51 9.57
C TYR A 297 15.00 -22.48 10.65
N GLN A 298 15.15 -23.76 10.30
CA GLN A 298 15.65 -24.77 11.24
C GLN A 298 17.06 -24.40 11.73
N LYS A 299 17.96 -24.03 10.81
CA LYS A 299 19.32 -23.61 11.15
C LYS A 299 19.34 -22.38 12.05
N GLN A 300 18.47 -21.39 11.78
CA GLN A 300 18.35 -20.20 12.64
C GLN A 300 17.87 -20.56 14.04
N GLU A 301 16.90 -21.47 14.18
CA GLU A 301 16.41 -21.93 15.48
C GLU A 301 17.49 -22.70 16.26
N GLU A 302 18.18 -23.63 15.61
CA GLU A 302 19.30 -24.37 16.20
C GLU A 302 20.45 -23.44 16.62
N GLN A 303 20.80 -22.47 15.77
CA GLN A 303 21.81 -21.47 16.06
C GLN A 303 21.41 -20.60 17.26
N ALA A 304 20.16 -20.14 17.33
CA ALA A 304 19.68 -19.35 18.47
C ALA A 304 19.77 -20.13 19.78
N LYS A 305 19.38 -21.42 19.78
CA LYS A 305 19.50 -22.31 20.95
C LYS A 305 20.96 -22.51 21.36
N ALA A 306 21.84 -22.81 20.41
CA ALA A 306 23.26 -23.04 20.65
C ALA A 306 23.96 -21.78 21.20
N LEU A 307 23.76 -20.62 20.58
CA LEU A 307 24.33 -19.35 21.04
C LEU A 307 23.84 -18.98 22.43
N THR A 308 22.55 -19.17 22.71
CA THR A 308 21.99 -18.88 24.05
C THR A 308 22.59 -19.79 25.12
N ALA A 309 22.70 -21.09 24.85
CA ALA A 309 23.33 -22.03 25.77
C ALA A 309 24.79 -21.67 26.04
N ARG A 310 25.54 -21.34 24.98
CA ARG A 310 26.94 -20.93 25.08
C ARG A 310 27.12 -19.62 25.84
N LEU A 311 26.25 -18.65 25.60
CA LEU A 311 26.29 -17.36 26.27
C LEU A 311 26.03 -17.51 27.78
N ARG A 312 25.09 -18.38 28.18
CA ARG A 312 24.85 -18.73 29.59
C ARG A 312 26.07 -19.38 30.24
N GLU A 313 26.72 -20.31 29.55
CA GLU A 313 27.94 -20.97 30.04
C GLU A 313 29.09 -19.98 30.25
N LEU A 314 29.38 -19.14 29.25
CA LEU A 314 30.44 -18.14 29.33
C LEU A 314 30.19 -17.10 30.42
N THR A 315 28.92 -16.77 30.66
CA THR A 315 28.54 -15.86 31.75
C THR A 315 28.96 -16.42 33.11
N GLN A 316 28.86 -17.73 33.34
CA GLN A 316 29.29 -18.35 34.61
C GLN A 316 30.80 -18.29 34.84
N GLN A 317 31.59 -18.05 33.79
CA GLN A 317 33.05 -17.96 33.86
C GLN A 317 33.55 -16.55 34.21
N ILE A 318 32.66 -15.56 34.38
CA ILE A 318 33.03 -14.20 34.80
C ILE A 318 33.38 -14.23 36.29
N ASP A 319 34.59 -13.82 36.67
CA ASP A 319 35.07 -13.92 38.06
C ASP A 319 34.29 -13.05 39.06
N ASP A 320 33.99 -11.81 38.67
CA ASP A 320 33.27 -10.85 39.51
C ASP A 320 31.80 -11.26 39.68
N THR A 321 31.35 -11.35 40.93
CA THR A 321 30.02 -11.89 41.27
C THR A 321 28.89 -10.94 40.89
N ASP A 322 29.11 -9.63 41.02
CA ASP A 322 28.10 -8.62 40.70
C ASP A 322 27.98 -8.46 39.17
N LEU A 323 29.12 -8.41 38.46
CA LEU A 323 29.13 -8.38 37.00
C LEU A 323 28.52 -9.65 36.40
N ARG A 324 28.82 -10.83 36.96
CA ARG A 324 28.22 -12.11 36.55
C ARG A 324 26.70 -12.08 36.67
N LYS A 325 26.18 -11.55 37.78
CA LYS A 325 24.74 -11.45 38.01
C LYS A 325 24.08 -10.51 37.00
N GLU A 326 24.61 -9.31 36.83
CA GLU A 326 24.03 -8.31 35.91
C GLU A 326 24.11 -8.76 34.45
N ALA A 327 25.22 -9.40 34.05
CA ALA A 327 25.36 -10.04 32.75
C ALA A 327 24.35 -11.18 32.57
N GLY A 328 24.15 -12.03 33.58
CA GLY A 328 23.16 -13.10 33.56
C GLY A 328 21.73 -12.58 33.30
N GLU A 329 21.33 -11.49 33.94
CA GLU A 329 20.03 -10.86 33.68
C GLU A 329 19.92 -10.35 32.23
N ALA A 330 20.99 -9.75 31.68
CA ALA A 330 21.02 -9.31 30.29
C ALA A 330 20.93 -10.51 29.31
N VAL A 331 21.59 -11.62 29.63
CA VAL A 331 21.56 -12.84 28.82
C VAL A 331 20.18 -13.49 28.80
N GLU A 332 19.49 -13.57 29.94
CA GLU A 332 18.11 -14.07 29.97
C GLU A 332 17.14 -13.16 29.23
N GLU A 333 17.37 -11.84 29.27
CA GLU A 333 16.61 -10.89 28.46
C GLU A 333 16.79 -11.12 26.96
N ILE A 334 18.03 -11.32 26.50
CA ILE A 334 18.37 -11.65 25.12
C ILE A 334 17.71 -12.98 24.72
N ALA A 335 17.84 -14.01 25.56
CA ALA A 335 17.28 -15.34 25.34
C ALA A 335 15.76 -15.30 25.13
N ALA A 336 15.04 -14.51 25.93
CA ALA A 336 13.59 -14.38 25.87
C ALA A 336 13.08 -13.66 24.61
N ARG A 337 13.96 -12.93 23.91
CA ARG A 337 13.61 -12.04 22.78
C ARG A 337 14.29 -12.42 21.47
N LEU A 338 14.98 -13.56 21.46
CA LEU A 338 15.62 -14.11 20.28
C LEU A 338 14.55 -14.60 19.29
N SER A 339 14.62 -14.08 18.07
CA SER A 339 13.74 -14.39 16.96
C SER A 339 14.56 -14.32 15.66
N PRO A 340 14.01 -14.76 14.50
CA PRO A 340 14.69 -14.59 13.22
C PRO A 340 15.12 -13.14 12.94
N ASP A 341 14.35 -12.15 13.40
CA ASP A 341 14.64 -10.72 13.23
C ASP A 341 15.73 -10.19 14.17
N THR A 342 15.91 -10.79 15.35
CA THR A 342 16.86 -10.30 16.37
C THR A 342 18.14 -11.12 16.44
N LEU A 343 18.15 -12.36 15.94
CA LEU A 343 19.33 -13.22 15.87
C LEU A 343 20.56 -12.54 15.22
N PRO A 344 20.42 -11.74 14.13
CA PRO A 344 21.56 -11.03 13.56
C PRO A 344 22.31 -10.11 14.54
N ARG A 345 21.66 -9.63 15.61
CA ARG A 345 22.30 -8.79 16.63
C ARG A 345 23.42 -9.51 17.38
N LEU A 346 23.42 -10.85 17.37
CA LEU A 346 24.46 -11.70 17.97
C LEU A 346 25.56 -12.11 16.99
N ALA A 347 25.60 -11.54 15.77
CA ALA A 347 26.57 -11.94 14.74
C ALA A 347 28.03 -11.83 15.23
N ALA A 348 28.38 -10.74 15.90
CA ALA A 348 29.72 -10.56 16.45
C ALA A 348 30.05 -11.60 17.52
N PHE A 349 29.12 -11.88 18.45
CA PHE A 349 29.30 -12.96 19.43
C PHE A 349 29.46 -14.32 18.76
N SER A 350 28.63 -14.64 17.77
CA SER A 350 28.68 -15.93 17.06
C SER A 350 30.03 -16.21 16.40
N GLN A 351 30.77 -15.18 15.99
CA GLN A 351 32.11 -15.33 15.41
C GLN A 351 33.17 -15.73 16.45
N PHE A 352 33.04 -15.24 17.68
CA PHE A 352 34.03 -15.44 18.75
C PHE A 352 33.58 -16.45 19.82
N ALA A 353 32.35 -16.98 19.75
CA ALA A 353 31.76 -17.80 20.80
C ALA A 353 32.66 -18.98 21.22
N GLU A 354 33.29 -19.65 20.25
CA GLU A 354 34.20 -20.78 20.46
C GLU A 354 35.70 -20.42 20.47
N ASP A 355 36.04 -19.14 20.33
CA ASP A 355 37.42 -18.68 20.36
C ASP A 355 37.94 -18.58 21.81
N ALA A 356 38.62 -19.63 22.26
CA ALA A 356 39.22 -19.68 23.59
C ALA A 356 40.37 -18.67 23.81
N SER A 357 40.89 -18.03 22.76
CA SER A 357 41.89 -16.96 22.90
C SER A 357 41.29 -15.64 23.41
N VAL A 358 39.97 -15.47 23.27
CA VAL A 358 39.24 -14.31 23.78
C VAL A 358 38.66 -14.65 25.17
N PRO A 359 38.90 -13.82 26.19
CA PRO A 359 38.32 -14.02 27.52
C PRO A 359 36.79 -14.18 27.49
N ALA A 360 36.24 -14.98 28.40
CA ALA A 360 34.80 -15.21 28.46
C ALA A 360 34.01 -13.89 28.64
N GLU A 361 34.53 -12.99 29.48
CA GLU A 361 33.96 -11.66 29.70
C GLU A 361 33.84 -10.84 28.40
N GLU A 362 34.91 -10.81 27.61
CA GLU A 362 34.93 -10.07 26.33
C GLU A 362 33.95 -10.66 25.31
N ARG A 363 33.79 -11.99 25.30
CA ARG A 363 32.81 -12.67 24.43
C ARG A 363 31.38 -12.37 24.86
N VAL A 364 31.08 -12.41 26.15
CA VAL A 364 29.77 -12.00 26.69
C VAL A 364 29.49 -10.53 26.37
N ALA A 365 30.51 -9.67 26.46
CA ALA A 365 30.39 -8.25 26.10
C ALA A 365 29.96 -8.06 24.64
N LEU A 366 30.50 -8.83 23.69
CA LEU A 366 30.09 -8.76 22.28
C LEU A 366 28.60 -9.07 22.08
N ALA A 367 28.05 -10.03 22.83
CA ALA A 367 26.63 -10.36 22.77
C ALA A 367 25.76 -9.22 23.32
N ILE A 368 26.10 -8.72 24.52
CA ILE A 368 25.33 -7.68 25.20
C ILE A 368 25.39 -6.35 24.43
N THR A 369 26.58 -5.92 24.03
CA THR A 369 26.73 -4.67 23.27
C THR A 369 26.11 -4.77 21.88
N GLY A 370 26.26 -5.90 21.18
CA GLY A 370 25.59 -6.15 19.89
C GLY A 370 24.07 -6.11 20.01
N TRP A 371 23.52 -6.56 21.13
CA TRP A 371 22.08 -6.51 21.40
C TRP A 371 21.54 -5.08 21.53
N TYR A 372 22.24 -4.21 22.25
CA TYR A 372 21.82 -2.84 22.55
C TYR A 372 22.27 -1.80 21.51
N LEU A 373 23.34 -2.05 20.75
CA LEU A 373 23.88 -1.12 19.75
C LEU A 373 23.69 -1.56 18.30
N GLY A 374 23.29 -2.82 18.10
CA GLY A 374 23.28 -3.48 16.80
C GLY A 374 24.59 -4.22 16.50
N ALA A 375 24.53 -5.19 15.60
CA ALA A 375 25.61 -6.14 15.32
C ALA A 375 26.95 -5.47 14.94
N ASP A 376 26.89 -4.42 14.12
CA ASP A 376 28.08 -3.74 13.59
C ASP A 376 28.84 -2.92 14.64
N ARG A 377 28.27 -2.77 15.84
CA ARG A 377 28.81 -1.93 16.92
C ARG A 377 29.09 -2.72 18.20
N ALA A 378 29.09 -4.05 18.11
CA ALA A 378 29.48 -4.90 19.23
C ALA A 378 30.92 -4.57 19.68
N ALA A 379 31.09 -4.45 20.99
CA ALA A 379 32.35 -4.11 21.64
C ALA A 379 32.69 -5.13 22.73
N ARG A 380 33.99 -5.30 23.01
CA ARG A 380 34.51 -6.31 23.95
C ARG A 380 34.52 -5.87 25.41
N ARG A 381 33.92 -4.72 25.74
CA ARG A 381 33.96 -4.15 27.10
C ARG A 381 32.63 -4.38 27.82
N LEU A 382 32.62 -5.33 28.76
CA LEU A 382 31.39 -5.76 29.45
C LEU A 382 30.72 -4.61 30.21
N LEU A 383 31.50 -3.81 30.94
CA LEU A 383 30.99 -2.66 31.71
C LEU A 383 30.17 -1.68 30.84
N VAL A 384 30.62 -1.43 29.61
CA VAL A 384 29.87 -0.61 28.65
C VAL A 384 28.55 -1.29 28.29
N GLY A 385 28.57 -2.59 27.99
CA GLY A 385 27.36 -3.38 27.71
C GLY A 385 26.32 -3.32 28.83
N LEU A 386 26.76 -3.48 30.08
CA LEU A 386 25.89 -3.41 31.26
C LEU A 386 25.36 -1.98 31.48
N SER A 387 26.22 -0.97 31.28
CA SER A 387 25.82 0.43 31.32
C SER A 387 24.74 0.75 30.27
N LEU A 388 24.83 0.21 29.05
CA LEU A 388 23.80 0.37 28.02
C LEU A 388 22.45 -0.23 28.42
N ARG A 389 22.45 -1.39 29.09
CA ARG A 389 21.23 -1.97 29.66
C ARG A 389 20.59 -1.03 30.69
N ARG A 390 21.39 -0.44 31.58
CA ARG A 390 20.91 0.54 32.57
C ARG A 390 20.39 1.80 31.90
N VAL A 391 21.10 2.34 30.92
CA VAL A 391 20.66 3.48 30.09
C VAL A 391 19.31 3.19 29.43
N ARG A 392 19.12 2.00 28.84
CA ARG A 392 17.81 1.59 28.29
C ARG A 392 16.72 1.63 29.35
N ASN A 393 16.97 1.13 30.55
CA ASN A 393 16.00 1.17 31.65
C ASN A 393 15.68 2.59 32.10
N LEU A 394 16.70 3.46 32.17
CA LEU A 394 16.53 4.88 32.49
C LEU A 394 15.76 5.63 31.39
N ILE A 395 15.89 5.25 30.12
CA ILE A 395 15.06 5.80 29.04
C ILE A 395 13.58 5.45 29.29
N LEU A 396 13.26 4.21 29.66
CA LEU A 396 11.89 3.82 30.02
C LEU A 396 11.37 4.66 31.19
N GLU A 397 12.20 4.86 32.23
CA GLU A 397 11.89 5.72 33.37
C GLU A 397 11.65 7.18 32.95
N TYR A 398 12.45 7.71 32.03
CA TYR A 398 12.31 9.07 31.49
C TYR A 398 10.96 9.26 30.78
N PHE A 399 10.53 8.29 29.98
CA PHE A 399 9.23 8.36 29.30
C PHE A 399 8.04 8.11 30.23
N ALA A 400 8.23 7.40 31.35
CA ALA A 400 7.20 7.19 32.36
C ALA A 400 7.03 8.39 33.32
N ALA A 401 8.06 9.26 33.44
CA ALA A 401 8.05 10.39 34.35
C ALA A 401 7.01 11.46 33.96
N GLN A 402 6.19 11.87 34.94
CA GLN A 402 5.03 12.75 34.69
C GLN A 402 5.40 14.23 34.62
N ASP A 403 6.40 14.68 35.39
CA ASP A 403 6.81 16.08 35.46
C ASP A 403 8.22 16.34 34.94
N ALA A 404 8.52 17.62 34.71
CA ALA A 404 9.79 18.06 34.14
C ALA A 404 10.99 17.89 35.10
N LEU A 405 10.78 17.93 36.41
CA LEU A 405 11.84 17.77 37.40
C LEU A 405 12.29 16.31 37.45
N ALA A 406 11.34 15.37 37.52
CA ALA A 406 11.62 13.94 37.45
C ALA A 406 12.33 13.56 36.14
N ARG A 407 11.86 14.08 34.98
CA ARG A 407 12.56 13.88 33.70
C ARG A 407 13.99 14.41 33.71
N SER A 408 14.22 15.56 34.35
CA SER A 408 15.55 16.17 34.45
C SER A 408 16.49 15.34 35.31
N ASP A 409 16.02 14.80 36.44
CA ASP A 409 16.80 13.90 37.31
C ASP A 409 17.22 12.61 36.58
N VAL A 410 16.25 11.95 35.92
CA VAL A 410 16.53 10.74 35.13
C VAL A 410 17.53 11.02 34.02
N LEU A 411 17.42 12.18 33.34
CA LEU A 411 18.39 12.58 32.32
C LEU A 411 19.80 12.75 32.90
N GLN A 412 19.97 13.31 34.09
CA GLN A 412 21.29 13.39 34.73
C GLN A 412 21.86 12.00 35.04
N ARG A 413 21.01 11.06 35.49
CA ARG A 413 21.42 9.67 35.71
C ARG A 413 21.82 8.96 34.42
N ILE A 414 21.12 9.22 33.31
CA ILE A 414 21.51 8.75 31.97
C ILE A 414 22.89 9.27 31.61
N LEU A 415 23.13 10.57 31.77
CA LEU A 415 24.39 11.21 31.38
C LEU A 415 25.57 10.79 32.26
N ALA A 416 25.31 10.28 33.47
CA ALA A 416 26.33 9.76 34.38
C ALA A 416 26.78 8.33 34.03
N GLU A 417 26.01 7.59 33.24
CA GLU A 417 26.37 6.25 32.77
C GLU A 417 27.44 6.30 31.67
N GLU A 418 28.31 5.29 31.60
CA GLU A 418 29.32 5.16 30.55
C GLU A 418 28.69 5.04 29.14
N GLY A 419 27.53 4.39 29.06
CA GLY A 419 26.67 4.32 27.87
C GLY A 419 25.82 5.57 27.63
N GLY A 420 25.96 6.63 28.43
CA GLY A 420 25.09 7.81 28.45
C GLY A 420 25.32 8.83 27.35
N SER A 421 26.33 8.64 26.49
CA SER A 421 26.65 9.60 25.42
C SER A 421 25.51 9.72 24.40
N PRO A 422 25.32 10.90 23.75
CA PRO A 422 24.29 11.08 22.73
C PRO A 422 24.33 10.05 21.59
N ASN A 423 25.53 9.60 21.19
CA ASN A 423 25.68 8.59 20.16
C ASN A 423 25.16 7.22 20.62
N TYR A 424 25.52 6.78 21.83
CA TYR A 424 25.00 5.53 22.38
C TYR A 424 23.50 5.59 22.60
N LEU A 425 22.97 6.72 23.07
CA LEU A 425 21.53 6.93 23.24
C LEU A 425 20.77 6.74 21.93
N ALA A 426 21.26 7.30 20.82
CA ALA A 426 20.63 7.13 19.51
C ALA A 426 20.58 5.65 19.09
N TYR A 427 21.66 4.89 19.32
CA TYR A 427 21.69 3.46 19.00
C TYR A 427 20.80 2.61 19.92
N VAL A 428 20.80 2.90 21.23
CA VAL A 428 19.89 2.22 22.17
C VAL A 428 18.44 2.47 21.77
N LEU A 429 18.06 3.72 21.47
CA LEU A 429 16.72 4.07 20.99
C LEU A 429 16.35 3.36 19.68
N GLN A 430 17.32 3.17 18.78
CA GLN A 430 17.11 2.46 17.52
C GLN A 430 16.79 0.97 17.75
N TRP A 431 17.44 0.33 18.73
CA TRP A 431 17.37 -1.12 18.91
C TRP A 431 16.52 -1.59 20.09
N MET A 432 16.08 -0.70 20.98
CA MET A 432 15.17 -1.04 22.08
C MET A 432 13.71 -1.20 21.62
N GLU A 433 12.92 -1.84 22.48
CA GLU A 433 11.46 -1.85 22.36
C GLU A 433 10.90 -0.43 22.55
N PRO A 434 9.72 -0.12 21.99
CA PRO A 434 9.06 1.17 22.23
C PRO A 434 8.94 1.48 23.73
N PRO A 435 9.24 2.71 24.16
CA PRO A 435 9.39 3.02 25.58
C PRO A 435 8.09 3.03 26.38
N LEU A 436 6.94 3.17 25.71
CA LEU A 436 5.63 3.11 26.34
C LEU A 436 4.91 1.82 25.95
N PRO A 437 4.31 1.09 26.91
CA PRO A 437 3.48 -0.04 26.55
C PRO A 437 2.23 0.44 25.78
N PRO A 438 1.76 -0.33 24.78
CA PRO A 438 0.47 -0.05 24.19
C PRO A 438 -0.65 -0.30 25.22
N PRO A 439 -1.81 0.35 25.08
CA PRO A 439 -2.99 -0.05 25.85
C PRO A 439 -3.42 -1.47 25.45
N PRO A 440 -4.34 -2.10 26.20
CA PRO A 440 -4.97 -3.34 25.76
C PRO A 440 -5.64 -3.18 24.39
N PRO A 441 -5.58 -4.20 23.51
CA PRO A 441 -6.31 -4.17 22.25
C PRO A 441 -7.83 -4.12 22.50
N LEU A 442 -8.57 -3.65 21.50
CA LEU A 442 -10.03 -3.61 21.56
C LEU A 442 -10.62 -5.04 21.62
N PRO A 443 -11.76 -5.23 22.32
CA PRO A 443 -12.39 -6.55 22.44
C PRO A 443 -12.65 -7.20 21.07
N ASP A 444 -12.42 -8.51 21.01
CA ASP A 444 -12.62 -9.36 19.82
C ASP A 444 -11.81 -8.94 18.56
N LYS A 445 -10.80 -8.08 18.74
CA LYS A 445 -9.93 -7.60 17.67
C LYS A 445 -8.46 -7.85 18.01
N ILE A 446 -7.72 -8.40 17.06
CA ILE A 446 -6.30 -8.75 17.24
C ILE A 446 -5.44 -7.56 16.82
N ASP A 447 -4.54 -7.15 17.73
CA ASP A 447 -3.55 -6.10 17.54
C ASP A 447 -4.13 -4.77 17.01
N PHE A 448 -5.33 -4.45 17.48
CA PHE A 448 -6.07 -3.23 17.13
C PHE A 448 -6.34 -2.39 18.38
N PHE A 449 -5.93 -1.13 18.37
CA PHE A 449 -5.87 -0.28 19.56
C PHE A 449 -6.64 1.03 19.36
N GLU A 450 -7.30 1.51 20.41
CA GLU A 450 -7.80 2.89 20.53
C GLU A 450 -6.98 3.60 21.61
N ILE A 451 -6.42 4.76 21.27
CA ILE A 451 -5.58 5.54 22.19
C ILE A 451 -6.15 6.95 22.34
N ASN A 452 -6.44 7.34 23.58
CA ASN A 452 -6.77 8.72 23.93
C ASN A 452 -5.49 9.54 24.04
N LEU A 453 -5.49 10.70 23.39
CA LEU A 453 -4.32 11.55 23.22
C LEU A 453 -4.61 12.98 23.69
N PRO A 454 -4.00 13.45 24.80
CA PRO A 454 -4.02 14.87 25.11
C PRO A 454 -3.21 15.64 24.07
N LEU A 455 -3.74 16.77 23.61
CA LEU A 455 -3.02 17.68 22.72
C LEU A 455 -2.36 18.81 23.54
N PRO A 456 -1.26 19.41 23.04
CA PRO A 456 -0.56 20.46 23.76
C PRO A 456 -1.38 21.76 23.85
N GLY A 457 -1.10 22.54 24.90
CA GLY A 457 -1.81 23.79 25.20
C GLY A 457 -3.23 23.54 25.71
N GLU A 458 -4.14 24.48 25.42
CA GLU A 458 -5.57 24.37 25.76
C GLU A 458 -6.39 23.70 24.64
N LEU A 459 -5.73 23.01 23.71
CA LEU A 459 -6.42 22.29 22.64
C LEU A 459 -7.20 21.10 23.24
N PRO A 460 -8.44 20.85 22.78
CA PRO A 460 -9.19 19.69 23.24
C PRO A 460 -8.41 18.39 22.98
N PRO A 461 -8.53 17.35 23.81
CA PRO A 461 -7.92 16.07 23.51
C PRO A 461 -8.47 15.50 22.19
N THR A 462 -7.78 14.48 21.69
CA THR A 462 -8.25 13.66 20.58
C THR A 462 -8.03 12.18 20.88
N LYS A 463 -8.34 11.31 19.92
CA LYS A 463 -8.00 9.89 19.95
C LYS A 463 -7.52 9.44 18.58
N TYR A 464 -6.85 8.30 18.54
CA TYR A 464 -6.44 7.68 17.30
C TYR A 464 -6.48 6.15 17.41
N TYR A 465 -6.55 5.51 16.25
CA TYR A 465 -6.60 4.06 16.13
C TYR A 465 -5.31 3.55 15.52
N VAL A 466 -4.87 2.36 15.96
CA VAL A 466 -3.71 1.68 15.38
C VAL A 466 -4.05 0.24 15.07
N GLN A 467 -3.75 -0.19 13.86
CA GLN A 467 -3.68 -1.61 13.50
C GLN A 467 -2.22 -2.01 13.28
N LEU A 468 -1.75 -3.01 14.02
CA LEU A 468 -0.44 -3.60 13.78
C LEU A 468 -0.53 -4.70 12.72
N PRO A 469 0.56 -4.95 11.98
CA PRO A 469 0.62 -6.07 11.06
C PRO A 469 0.63 -7.42 11.81
N PRO A 470 0.22 -8.53 11.17
CA PRO A 470 0.29 -9.86 11.76
C PRO A 470 1.70 -10.21 12.23
N GLU A 471 1.79 -10.90 13.37
CA GLU A 471 3.07 -11.29 13.99
C GLU A 471 3.98 -10.08 14.30
N TYR A 472 3.39 -8.97 14.73
CA TYR A 472 4.14 -7.81 15.17
C TYR A 472 5.12 -8.16 16.30
N HIS A 473 6.36 -7.70 16.18
CA HIS A 473 7.45 -7.92 17.13
C HIS A 473 8.12 -6.58 17.48
N PRO A 474 8.15 -6.13 18.76
CA PRO A 474 8.57 -4.78 19.13
C PRO A 474 10.04 -4.45 18.83
N LEU A 475 10.89 -5.46 18.64
CA LEU A 475 12.30 -5.29 18.27
C LEU A 475 12.57 -5.25 16.75
N ARG A 476 11.52 -5.37 15.92
CA ARG A 476 11.58 -5.17 14.47
C ARG A 476 11.01 -3.79 14.13
N LYS A 477 11.61 -3.08 13.17
CA LYS A 477 11.13 -1.76 12.71
C LYS A 477 10.19 -1.90 11.52
N TYR A 478 8.99 -1.35 11.64
CA TYR A 478 7.92 -1.47 10.65
C TYR A 478 7.70 -0.14 9.92
N PRO A 479 7.46 -0.15 8.60
CA PRO A 479 6.92 1.02 7.94
C PRO A 479 5.53 1.37 8.52
N ALA A 480 5.18 2.64 8.51
CA ALA A 480 3.89 3.12 9.00
C ALA A 480 3.19 3.99 7.97
N ILE A 481 1.86 3.98 7.98
CA ILE A 481 1.04 4.91 7.20
C ILE A 481 0.05 5.61 8.13
N VAL A 482 0.08 6.94 8.12
CA VAL A 482 -0.90 7.79 8.79
C VAL A 482 -2.00 8.09 7.79
N VAL A 483 -3.24 7.73 8.13
CA VAL A 483 -4.39 7.74 7.20
C VAL A 483 -5.47 8.69 7.69
N LEU A 484 -5.79 9.70 6.88
CA LEU A 484 -6.71 10.78 7.23
C LEU A 484 -8.07 10.58 6.55
N HIS A 485 -9.12 10.48 7.36
CA HIS A 485 -10.47 10.27 6.86
C HIS A 485 -11.07 11.53 6.20
N GLY A 486 -12.01 11.32 5.27
CA GLY A 486 -12.82 12.38 4.66
C GLY A 486 -13.91 12.94 5.59
N ALA A 487 -14.68 13.95 5.13
CA ALA A 487 -15.73 14.62 5.91
C ALA A 487 -16.87 13.70 6.37
N GLU A 488 -17.26 12.75 5.52
CA GLU A 488 -18.28 11.73 5.81
C GLU A 488 -17.67 10.42 6.37
N GLY A 489 -16.35 10.42 6.53
CA GLY A 489 -15.57 9.32 7.03
C GLY A 489 -15.33 9.40 8.53
N ASP A 490 -14.77 8.32 9.06
CA ASP A 490 -14.21 8.27 10.40
C ASP A 490 -12.87 7.49 10.32
N PRO A 491 -12.04 7.54 11.38
CA PRO A 491 -10.78 6.83 11.39
C PRO A 491 -10.90 5.31 11.18
N LEU A 492 -12.02 4.67 11.56
CA LEU A 492 -12.20 3.22 11.42
C LEU A 492 -12.38 2.84 9.96
N LYS A 493 -13.10 3.64 9.16
CA LYS A 493 -13.22 3.40 7.71
C LYS A 493 -11.86 3.43 7.01
N GLU A 494 -10.94 4.28 7.45
CA GLU A 494 -9.57 4.29 6.94
C GLU A 494 -8.80 3.04 7.36
N ILE A 495 -8.96 2.58 8.61
CA ILE A 495 -8.40 1.29 9.04
C ILE A 495 -8.94 0.16 8.16
N ASP A 496 -10.24 0.11 7.90
CA ASP A 496 -10.86 -0.92 7.07
C ASP A 496 -10.35 -0.89 5.63
N TRP A 497 -10.16 0.30 5.06
CA TRP A 497 -9.63 0.46 3.70
C TRP A 497 -8.18 -0.04 3.56
N TRP A 498 -7.30 0.36 4.49
CA TRP A 498 -5.86 0.09 4.39
C TRP A 498 -5.46 -1.26 4.97
N ALA A 499 -6.04 -1.65 6.10
CA ALA A 499 -5.75 -2.90 6.79
C ALA A 499 -6.74 -4.02 6.45
N GLY A 500 -7.83 -3.75 5.74
CA GLY A 500 -8.90 -4.71 5.44
C GLY A 500 -9.87 -4.86 6.61
N GLU A 501 -11.12 -5.22 6.34
CA GLU A 501 -12.15 -5.46 7.36
C GLU A 501 -11.76 -6.59 8.32
N THR A 502 -12.29 -6.53 9.55
CA THR A 502 -12.11 -7.59 10.56
C THR A 502 -12.91 -8.82 10.16
N ASN A 503 -12.26 -9.98 10.07
CA ASN A 503 -12.94 -11.25 9.84
C ASN A 503 -13.47 -11.89 11.13
N ASP A 504 -14.16 -13.03 11.02
CA ASP A 504 -14.75 -13.77 12.14
C ASP A 504 -13.74 -14.22 13.22
N LYS A 505 -12.44 -14.16 12.93
CA LYS A 505 -11.35 -14.48 13.87
C LYS A 505 -10.71 -13.24 14.50
N GLY A 506 -11.28 -12.06 14.28
CA GLY A 506 -10.71 -10.80 14.77
C GLY A 506 -9.48 -10.31 14.00
N LEU A 507 -9.12 -10.97 12.89
CA LEU A 507 -7.94 -10.64 12.07
C LEU A 507 -8.30 -9.71 10.92
N ARG A 508 -7.35 -8.86 10.54
CA ARG A 508 -7.42 -8.01 9.34
C ARG A 508 -6.37 -8.47 8.32
N LEU A 509 -6.80 -8.76 7.09
CA LEU A 509 -5.98 -9.38 6.04
C LEU A 509 -5.77 -8.49 4.80
N GLY A 510 -5.89 -7.17 4.96
CA GLY A 510 -5.69 -6.20 3.89
C GLY A 510 -4.22 -5.95 3.54
N GLN A 511 -4.00 -4.99 2.64
CA GLN A 511 -2.68 -4.75 2.06
C GLN A 511 -1.65 -4.28 3.10
N ALA A 512 -2.05 -3.50 4.09
CA ALA A 512 -1.12 -3.08 5.15
C ALA A 512 -0.56 -4.29 5.91
N GLY A 513 -1.43 -5.21 6.36
CA GLY A 513 -1.01 -6.44 7.03
C GLY A 513 -0.14 -7.33 6.14
N ARG A 514 -0.54 -7.52 4.87
CA ARG A 514 0.25 -8.28 3.88
C ARG A 514 1.67 -7.72 3.69
N ARG A 515 1.83 -6.39 3.75
CA ARG A 515 3.11 -5.68 3.52
C ARG A 515 3.87 -5.34 4.81
N GLY A 516 3.35 -5.68 5.98
CA GLY A 516 3.98 -5.37 7.27
C GLY A 516 3.90 -3.89 7.66
N TYR A 517 2.84 -3.19 7.30
CA TYR A 517 2.64 -1.79 7.68
C TYR A 517 1.83 -1.67 8.97
N ILE A 518 2.23 -0.71 9.81
CA ILE A 518 1.40 -0.18 10.90
C ILE A 518 0.47 0.90 10.30
N VAL A 519 -0.84 0.79 10.54
CA VAL A 519 -1.81 1.80 10.09
C VAL A 519 -2.22 2.66 11.29
N ILE A 520 -2.08 3.97 11.18
CA ILE A 520 -2.39 4.95 12.23
C ILE A 520 -3.50 5.87 11.71
N ALA A 521 -4.66 5.83 12.33
CA ALA A 521 -5.82 6.62 11.91
C ALA A 521 -6.23 7.62 13.02
N PRO A 522 -5.78 8.89 12.97
CA PRO A 522 -6.16 9.90 13.94
C PRO A 522 -7.58 10.41 13.74
N GLN A 523 -8.30 10.67 14.84
CA GLN A 523 -9.49 11.52 14.83
C GLN A 523 -9.03 12.98 14.72
N TRP A 524 -8.78 13.44 13.51
CA TRP A 524 -8.10 14.71 13.29
C TRP A 524 -9.06 15.90 13.13
N THR A 525 -10.32 15.64 12.78
CA THR A 525 -11.37 16.66 12.60
C THR A 525 -12.20 16.87 13.87
N ALA A 526 -12.91 18.00 13.94
CA ALA A 526 -14.06 18.16 14.84
C ALA A 526 -15.26 17.29 14.37
N GLU A 527 -16.24 17.09 15.25
CA GLU A 527 -17.47 16.38 14.91
C GLU A 527 -18.22 17.11 13.78
N ARG A 528 -18.64 16.38 12.74
CA ARG A 528 -19.41 16.89 11.59
C ARG A 528 -18.71 17.98 10.76
N GLN A 529 -17.40 18.09 10.85
CA GLN A 529 -16.62 19.03 10.05
C GLN A 529 -16.71 18.69 8.54
N GLN A 530 -17.08 19.67 7.73
CA GLN A 530 -17.30 19.48 6.28
C GLN A 530 -16.16 19.98 5.40
N THR A 531 -15.30 20.88 5.92
CA THR A 531 -14.24 21.55 5.17
C THR A 531 -12.95 21.56 5.97
N TYR A 532 -11.81 21.59 5.27
CA TYR A 532 -10.51 21.61 5.92
C TYR A 532 -10.23 23.03 6.40
N GLN A 533 -9.94 23.19 7.70
CA GLN A 533 -9.86 24.52 8.30
C GLN A 533 -8.45 25.09 8.32
N TYR A 534 -7.43 24.27 8.03
CA TYR A 534 -6.01 24.63 8.10
C TYR A 534 -5.62 25.16 9.49
N SER A 535 -6.18 24.53 10.52
CA SER A 535 -6.03 24.95 11.91
C SER A 535 -4.86 24.23 12.60
N LEU A 536 -4.31 24.89 13.61
CA LEU A 536 -3.30 24.29 14.50
C LEU A 536 -3.80 22.98 15.13
N ARG A 537 -5.09 22.90 15.48
CA ARG A 537 -5.69 21.70 16.07
C ARG A 537 -5.57 20.49 15.15
N GLU A 538 -5.95 20.65 13.87
CA GLU A 538 -5.92 19.56 12.89
C GLU A 538 -4.48 19.05 12.69
N HIS A 539 -3.51 19.98 12.56
CA HIS A 539 -2.08 19.63 12.47
C HIS A 539 -1.62 18.87 13.73
N MET A 540 -1.88 19.41 14.92
CA MET A 540 -1.43 18.79 16.17
C MET A 540 -2.08 17.42 16.42
N ALA A 541 -3.34 17.22 16.01
CA ALA A 541 -3.99 15.92 16.12
C ALA A 541 -3.26 14.84 15.30
N VAL A 542 -2.80 15.18 14.09
CA VAL A 542 -2.06 14.24 13.24
C VAL A 542 -0.63 14.03 13.75
N LEU A 543 0.09 15.11 14.01
CA LEU A 543 1.51 15.08 14.40
C LEU A 543 1.73 14.40 15.76
N GLU A 544 0.89 14.71 16.75
CA GLU A 544 1.02 14.08 18.08
C GLU A 544 0.53 12.64 18.09
N SER A 545 -0.43 12.26 17.23
CA SER A 545 -0.78 10.84 17.05
C SER A 545 0.38 10.03 16.49
N LEU A 546 1.09 10.53 15.48
CA LEU A 546 2.30 9.88 14.98
C LEU A 546 3.37 9.81 16.08
N ARG A 547 3.61 10.92 16.78
CA ARG A 547 4.61 11.00 17.84
C ARG A 547 4.33 10.03 18.99
N ASP A 548 3.08 9.95 19.44
CA ASP A 548 2.67 9.01 20.48
C ASP A 548 2.75 7.56 19.98
N ALA A 549 2.34 7.29 18.74
CA ALA A 549 2.46 5.97 18.14
C ALA A 549 3.93 5.52 18.07
N MET A 550 4.88 6.39 17.74
CA MET A 550 6.32 6.08 17.73
C MET A 550 6.88 5.75 19.11
N LYS A 551 6.23 6.21 20.19
CA LYS A 551 6.60 5.85 21.57
C LYS A 551 6.02 4.50 22.00
N ARG A 552 4.95 4.02 21.35
CA ARG A 552 4.20 2.80 21.72
C ARG A 552 4.45 1.61 20.81
N PHE A 553 4.78 1.88 19.55
CA PHE A 553 4.94 0.90 18.50
C PHE A 553 6.25 1.10 17.75
N SER A 554 6.82 0.01 17.23
CA SER A 554 8.14 -0.03 16.64
C SER A 554 8.09 0.44 15.19
N ILE A 555 7.98 1.75 15.04
CA ILE A 555 7.88 2.42 13.74
C ILE A 555 9.29 2.77 13.26
N ASP A 556 9.54 2.51 11.98
CA ASP A 556 10.69 3.01 11.25
C ASP A 556 10.42 4.46 10.82
N SER A 557 11.13 5.42 11.44
CA SER A 557 10.95 6.85 11.18
C SER A 557 11.27 7.24 9.74
N ASP A 558 12.10 6.46 9.03
CA ASP A 558 12.47 6.72 7.63
C ASP A 558 11.44 6.16 6.64
N ARG A 559 10.42 5.44 7.13
CA ARG A 559 9.36 4.82 6.32
C ARG A 559 7.97 5.12 6.86
N VAL A 560 7.73 6.37 7.23
CA VAL A 560 6.41 6.89 7.59
C VAL A 560 5.77 7.58 6.39
N TYR A 561 4.56 7.16 6.00
CA TYR A 561 3.82 7.73 4.87
C TYR A 561 2.57 8.45 5.38
N LEU A 562 2.13 9.50 4.67
CA LEU A 562 0.88 10.19 4.93
C LEU A 562 -0.09 9.96 3.79
N ALA A 563 -1.33 9.58 4.08
CA ALA A 563 -2.38 9.43 3.10
C ALA A 563 -3.69 10.02 3.61
N GLY A 564 -4.58 10.39 2.70
CA GLY A 564 -5.92 10.78 3.10
C GLY A 564 -6.91 10.85 1.94
N HIS A 565 -8.17 10.61 2.25
CA HIS A 565 -9.28 10.64 1.30
C HIS A 565 -10.09 11.93 1.42
N PHE A 566 -10.43 12.55 0.29
CA PHE A 566 -11.28 13.76 0.21
C PHE A 566 -10.74 14.88 1.10
N LEU A 567 -11.50 15.27 2.14
CA LEU A 567 -11.08 16.20 3.18
C LEU A 567 -9.72 15.82 3.82
N GLY A 568 -9.47 14.53 4.01
CA GLY A 568 -8.18 14.02 4.49
C GLY A 568 -7.07 14.11 3.43
N GLY A 569 -7.44 14.12 2.14
CA GLY A 569 -6.53 14.38 1.03
C GLY A 569 -6.08 15.85 0.98
N ASP A 570 -7.00 16.79 1.24
CA ASP A 570 -6.67 18.22 1.43
C ASP A 570 -5.66 18.40 2.57
N ALA A 571 -5.93 17.75 3.71
CA ALA A 571 -5.04 17.78 4.87
C ALA A 571 -3.70 17.08 4.59
N ALA A 572 -3.68 15.99 3.81
CA ALA A 572 -2.45 15.31 3.42
C ALA A 572 -1.55 16.21 2.57
N TRP A 573 -2.12 17.02 1.67
CA TRP A 573 -1.39 18.05 0.93
C TRP A 573 -0.73 19.07 1.87
N ASP A 574 -1.52 19.71 2.73
CA ASP A 574 -1.03 20.74 3.66
C ASP A 574 0.01 20.17 4.64
N ILE A 575 -0.36 19.18 5.45
CA ILE A 575 0.48 18.63 6.52
C ILE A 575 1.75 17.98 5.94
N GLY A 576 1.62 17.32 4.79
CA GLY A 576 2.74 16.73 4.06
C GLY A 576 3.79 17.78 3.70
N LEU A 577 3.35 18.88 3.09
CA LEU A 577 4.23 19.97 2.68
C LEU A 577 4.70 20.86 3.84
N ALA A 578 3.91 21.03 4.89
CA ALA A 578 4.28 21.81 6.08
C ALA A 578 5.36 21.12 6.92
N HIS A 579 5.42 19.78 6.89
CA HIS A 579 6.36 18.97 7.68
C HIS A 579 7.09 17.91 6.83
N PRO A 580 7.79 18.31 5.75
CA PRO A 580 8.26 17.37 4.72
C PRO A 580 9.31 16.38 5.22
N SER A 581 10.02 16.69 6.31
CA SER A 581 11.02 15.81 6.91
C SER A 581 10.43 14.64 7.69
N LEU A 582 9.12 14.62 7.96
CA LEU A 582 8.45 13.55 8.71
C LEU A 582 7.96 12.41 7.80
N TRP A 583 7.95 12.61 6.48
CA TRP A 583 7.26 11.74 5.55
C TRP A 583 8.20 11.18 4.49
N ALA A 584 8.19 9.86 4.32
CA ALA A 584 8.82 9.15 3.21
C ALA A 584 8.03 9.31 1.90
N GLY A 585 6.75 9.67 2.00
CA GLY A 585 5.90 10.02 0.85
C GLY A 585 4.48 10.36 1.27
N VAL A 586 3.77 11.09 0.40
CA VAL A 586 2.41 11.58 0.63
C VAL A 586 1.47 11.11 -0.47
N ILE A 587 0.28 10.65 -0.09
CA ILE A 587 -0.72 10.03 -0.95
C ILE A 587 -2.06 10.73 -0.77
N PRO A 588 -2.25 11.92 -1.36
CA PRO A 588 -3.54 12.58 -1.36
C PRO A 588 -4.47 11.89 -2.36
N ILE A 589 -5.64 11.44 -1.90
CA ILE A 589 -6.66 10.75 -2.70
C ILE A 589 -7.89 11.63 -2.77
N SER A 590 -8.22 12.12 -3.97
CA SER A 590 -9.31 13.07 -4.20
C SER A 590 -9.21 14.33 -3.33
N GLY A 591 -7.97 14.77 -3.07
CA GLY A 591 -7.67 15.97 -2.28
C GLY A 591 -7.31 17.17 -3.16
N ARG A 592 -7.67 18.36 -2.69
CA ARG A 592 -7.35 19.65 -3.29
C ARG A 592 -6.14 20.28 -2.58
N ALA A 593 -5.15 20.69 -3.36
CA ALA A 593 -4.04 21.50 -2.89
C ALA A 593 -4.45 22.98 -2.91
N ASP A 594 -4.73 23.56 -1.75
CA ASP A 594 -5.24 24.94 -1.65
C ASP A 594 -4.54 25.73 -0.52
N ARG A 595 -4.85 27.03 -0.43
CA ARG A 595 -4.38 28.01 0.55
C ARG A 595 -2.86 28.02 0.70
N PHE A 596 -2.37 27.38 1.77
CA PHE A 596 -0.98 27.44 2.18
C PHE A 596 -0.09 26.53 1.33
N CYS A 597 -0.65 25.54 0.62
CA CYS A 597 0.10 24.66 -0.29
C CYS A 597 0.93 25.46 -1.30
N ALA A 598 0.38 26.56 -1.82
CA ALA A 598 1.07 27.45 -2.76
C ALA A 598 2.23 28.25 -2.13
N LEU A 599 2.29 28.38 -0.81
CA LEU A 599 3.34 29.14 -0.11
C LEU A 599 4.60 28.30 0.14
N TYR A 600 4.46 26.97 0.26
CA TYR A 600 5.56 26.05 0.60
C TYR A 600 5.65 24.85 -0.36
N TRP A 601 5.12 24.97 -1.58
CA TRP A 601 5.15 23.90 -2.60
C TRP A 601 6.56 23.41 -2.91
N GLN A 602 7.60 24.24 -2.72
CA GLN A 602 9.00 23.85 -2.94
C GLN A 602 9.42 22.67 -2.06
N ASN A 603 8.73 22.44 -0.94
CA ASN A 603 8.96 21.27 -0.08
C ASN A 603 8.66 19.94 -0.82
N ALA A 604 7.82 19.97 -1.87
CA ALA A 604 7.58 18.83 -2.76
C ALA A 604 8.78 18.46 -3.64
N ALA A 605 9.84 19.28 -3.69
CA ALA A 605 11.00 19.00 -4.54
C ALA A 605 11.72 17.70 -4.17
N LEU A 606 11.75 17.38 -2.86
CA LEU A 606 12.40 16.20 -2.28
C LEU A 606 11.42 15.23 -1.61
N LEU A 607 10.18 15.65 -1.37
CA LEU A 607 9.14 14.79 -0.80
C LEU A 607 8.36 14.07 -1.92
N PRO A 608 8.37 12.72 -1.99
CA PRO A 608 7.62 11.99 -3.00
C PRO A 608 6.10 12.12 -2.82
N PHE A 609 5.39 12.40 -3.92
CA PHE A 609 3.92 12.40 -3.96
C PHE A 609 3.39 11.31 -4.91
N TYR A 610 2.35 10.61 -4.48
CA TYR A 610 1.53 9.73 -5.32
C TYR A 610 0.08 10.21 -5.28
N VAL A 611 -0.27 11.11 -6.20
CA VAL A 611 -1.57 11.78 -6.23
C VAL A 611 -2.58 10.90 -6.97
N VAL A 612 -3.74 10.67 -6.36
CA VAL A 612 -4.85 9.90 -6.94
C VAL A 612 -6.07 10.80 -7.07
N MET A 613 -6.65 10.91 -8.26
CA MET A 613 -7.84 11.73 -8.53
C MET A 613 -8.80 10.99 -9.46
N GLY A 614 -10.10 11.29 -9.33
CA GLY A 614 -11.13 10.80 -10.25
C GLY A 614 -11.34 11.76 -11.43
N GLU A 615 -11.54 11.23 -12.64
CA GLU A 615 -11.84 12.03 -13.84
C GLU A 615 -13.15 12.81 -13.72
N PHE A 616 -14.10 12.31 -12.93
CA PHE A 616 -15.39 12.95 -12.65
C PHE A 616 -15.42 13.69 -11.30
N ASP A 617 -14.26 13.96 -10.69
CA ASP A 617 -14.15 14.60 -9.37
C ASP A 617 -14.22 16.13 -9.46
N GLY A 618 -15.25 16.62 -10.15
CA GLY A 618 -15.53 18.04 -10.33
C GLY A 618 -14.37 18.82 -10.95
N SER A 619 -13.98 19.93 -10.32
CA SER A 619 -12.88 20.79 -10.78
C SER A 619 -11.51 20.40 -10.20
N ILE A 620 -11.42 19.41 -9.31
CA ILE A 620 -10.20 19.17 -8.50
C ILE A 620 -8.96 18.94 -9.36
N VAL A 621 -9.08 18.18 -10.45
CA VAL A 621 -7.95 17.94 -11.37
C VAL A 621 -7.47 19.24 -12.01
N ALA A 622 -8.40 20.12 -12.40
CA ALA A 622 -8.07 21.40 -13.01
C ALA A 622 -7.50 22.39 -12.00
N ASP A 623 -8.01 22.38 -10.76
CA ASP A 623 -7.56 23.27 -9.69
C ASP A 623 -6.15 22.89 -9.19
N ASN A 624 -5.81 21.60 -9.20
CA ASN A 624 -4.50 21.09 -8.78
C ASN A 624 -3.42 21.16 -9.88
N ALA A 625 -3.82 21.28 -11.15
CA ALA A 625 -2.93 21.29 -12.31
C ALA A 625 -2.21 22.64 -12.47
#